data_AF-A0A409XSN9-F1
#
_entry.id   AF-A0A409XSN9-F1
#
_cell.length_a   1.000
_cell.length_b   1.000
_cell.length_c   1.000
_cell.angle_alpha   90.00
_cell.angle_beta   90.00
_cell.angle_gamma   90.00
#
_symmetry.space_group_name_H-M   'P 1'
#
loop_
_entity.id
_entity.type
_entity.pdbx_description
1 polymer ?
#
loop_
_entity_poly.entity_id
_entity_poly.type
_entity_poly.pdbx_seq_one_letter_code
_entity_poly.pdbx_strand_id
1 'polypeptide(L)'
;MSNPSAPMAASSTVAEMSTAPPHTKVTFPVSPVPKNPLGEGAYIRTAAALIIGDEILNGKTLDRNSHHFAQYCFEHGINLKRIEVIADNEEEIIEASRRLVDKYDFVVTSGGIGPTHDDITYESLGKAFGQKLVHHDETILRLNEMSKHRSWVGTQNAEQLAATHRMALFPEKAEVIFVAEDIWVPVVRLAGKLCIFPGIPALFQKMLHNLTFFLPLPPKNERPLRIQIFTERPESIIAPYLTSLQEQLKPHGIQVGSYPVLYKGVYVSLIGRDFQPKDAGNDNIEGKVCLIEVAREVELEIGGKIASEEEVAAQKSRSATPEIPEMAAVEKKEAVIAGVEPPETNTAIGHWGKAKY
;
A
#
# COMPACT_ATOMS: atom_id res chain seq x y z
N MET A 1 -42.11 -38.22 -60.52
CA MET A 1 -42.66 -36.87 -60.29
C MET A 1 -43.25 -36.85 -58.89
N SER A 2 -43.04 -35.73 -58.18
CA SER A 2 -43.74 -35.25 -56.97
C SER A 2 -43.60 -36.00 -55.62
N ASN A 3 -42.77 -35.39 -54.78
CA ASN A 3 -42.68 -35.38 -53.30
C ASN A 3 -44.00 -34.86 -52.64
N PRO A 4 -44.13 -34.70 -51.30
CA PRO A 4 -43.88 -35.59 -50.15
C PRO A 4 -45.08 -35.58 -49.14
N SER A 5 -45.05 -36.36 -48.05
CA SER A 5 -45.88 -36.07 -46.86
C SER A 5 -45.28 -36.59 -45.54
N ALA A 6 -45.03 -35.63 -44.65
CA ALA A 6 -44.98 -35.64 -43.19
C ALA A 6 -43.83 -36.39 -42.44
N PRO A 7 -42.98 -35.66 -41.69
CA PRO A 7 -42.16 -36.22 -40.62
C PRO A 7 -42.89 -36.23 -39.26
N MET A 8 -42.55 -37.22 -38.43
CA MET A 8 -43.05 -37.44 -37.08
C MET A 8 -42.75 -36.29 -36.11
N ALA A 9 -43.70 -36.00 -35.23
CA ALA A 9 -43.60 -35.02 -34.16
C ALA A 9 -42.52 -35.40 -33.13
N ALA A 10 -41.53 -34.51 -32.96
CA ALA A 10 -40.62 -34.51 -31.82
C ALA A 10 -41.23 -33.67 -30.69
N SER A 11 -41.51 -34.31 -29.55
CA SER A 11 -41.92 -33.66 -28.31
C SER A 11 -40.74 -32.91 -27.71
N SER A 12 -40.72 -31.58 -27.79
CA SER A 12 -39.78 -30.73 -27.07
C SER A 12 -40.31 -30.46 -25.66
N THR A 13 -39.86 -31.26 -24.69
CA THR A 13 -39.94 -30.89 -23.26
C THR A 13 -39.01 -29.70 -23.01
N VAL A 14 -39.62 -28.56 -22.67
CA VAL A 14 -38.92 -27.36 -22.21
C VAL A 14 -38.38 -27.69 -20.81
N ALA A 15 -37.06 -27.86 -20.69
CA ALA A 15 -36.42 -27.96 -19.39
C ALA A 15 -36.45 -26.57 -18.74
N GLU A 16 -37.20 -26.43 -17.65
CA GLU A 16 -37.13 -25.28 -16.76
C GLU A 16 -35.67 -25.13 -16.27
N MET A 17 -34.99 -24.09 -16.75
CA MET A 17 -33.76 -23.62 -16.13
C MET A 17 -34.11 -23.12 -14.72
N SER A 18 -33.85 -23.98 -13.73
CA SER A 18 -33.80 -23.60 -12.33
C SER A 18 -32.81 -22.46 -12.15
N THR A 19 -33.33 -21.23 -12.05
CA THR A 19 -32.53 -20.07 -11.65
C THR A 19 -32.22 -20.24 -10.17
N ALA A 20 -30.98 -20.60 -9.86
CA ALA A 20 -30.47 -20.57 -8.49
C ALA A 20 -30.78 -19.19 -7.88
N PRO A 21 -31.26 -19.12 -6.62
CA PRO A 21 -31.60 -17.86 -5.99
C PRO A 21 -30.35 -16.95 -5.92
N PRO A 22 -30.50 -15.62 -6.07
CA PRO A 22 -29.37 -14.71 -5.98
C PRO A 22 -28.69 -14.89 -4.63
N HIS A 23 -27.39 -15.23 -4.65
CA HIS A 23 -26.56 -15.29 -3.45
C HIS A 23 -26.65 -13.94 -2.73
N THR A 24 -27.43 -13.88 -1.66
CA THR A 24 -27.54 -12.68 -0.84
C THR A 24 -26.16 -12.49 -0.20
N LYS A 25 -25.44 -11.43 -0.59
CA LYS A 25 -24.14 -11.12 0.00
C LYS A 25 -24.34 -10.94 1.50
N VAL A 26 -23.68 -11.76 2.30
CA VAL A 26 -23.69 -11.64 3.77
C VAL A 26 -22.97 -10.34 4.13
N THR A 27 -23.66 -9.45 4.84
CA THR A 27 -23.12 -8.19 5.34
C THR A 27 -23.33 -8.07 6.85
N PHE A 28 -22.47 -7.30 7.50
CA PHE A 28 -22.52 -7.01 8.93
C PHE A 28 -22.43 -5.50 9.18
N PRO A 29 -22.98 -4.96 10.27
CA PRO A 29 -22.85 -3.53 10.56
C PRO A 29 -21.38 -3.13 10.77
N VAL A 30 -21.03 -1.89 10.40
CA VAL A 30 -19.74 -1.29 10.78
C VAL A 30 -19.75 -0.90 12.27
N SER A 31 -18.57 -0.83 12.88
CA SER A 31 -18.44 -0.40 14.28
C SER A 31 -18.87 1.06 14.46
N PRO A 32 -19.32 1.46 15.66
CA PRO A 32 -19.47 2.88 15.99
C PRO A 32 -18.10 3.58 16.01
N VAL A 33 -18.08 4.88 15.73
CA VAL A 33 -16.85 5.69 15.80
C VAL A 33 -16.40 5.78 17.26
N PRO A 34 -15.18 5.33 17.60
CA PRO A 34 -14.67 5.39 18.97
C PRO A 34 -14.35 6.84 19.36
N LYS A 35 -14.19 7.09 20.66
CA LYS A 35 -13.74 8.40 21.15
C LYS A 35 -12.36 8.74 20.58
N ASN A 36 -12.10 10.04 20.42
CA ASN A 36 -10.81 10.52 19.95
C ASN A 36 -9.70 10.12 20.95
N PRO A 37 -8.75 9.25 20.57
CA PRO A 37 -7.69 8.80 21.46
C PRO A 37 -6.67 9.89 21.81
N LEU A 38 -6.63 10.99 21.05
CA LEU A 38 -5.75 12.13 21.27
C LEU A 38 -6.40 13.25 22.12
N GLY A 39 -7.68 13.10 22.49
CA GLY A 39 -8.46 14.13 23.18
C GLY A 39 -9.29 14.99 22.23
N GLU A 40 -10.30 15.69 22.77
CA GLU A 40 -11.21 16.52 21.96
C GLU A 40 -10.45 17.67 21.25
N GLY A 41 -10.75 17.88 19.97
CA GLY A 41 -10.10 18.91 19.15
C GLY A 41 -8.67 18.60 18.70
N ALA A 42 -8.08 17.48 19.14
CA ALA A 42 -6.76 17.04 18.68
C ALA A 42 -6.86 16.20 17.39
N TYR A 43 -5.89 16.39 16.49
CA TYR A 43 -5.78 15.65 15.23
C TYR A 43 -4.49 14.85 15.17
N ILE A 44 -4.48 13.76 14.41
CA ILE A 44 -3.26 13.02 14.08
C ILE A 44 -2.34 13.93 13.27
N ARG A 45 -1.13 14.20 13.78
CA ARG A 45 -0.12 15.03 13.09
C ARG A 45 1.04 14.22 12.56
N THR A 46 1.40 13.14 13.26
CA THR A 46 2.54 12.30 12.94
C THR A 46 2.13 10.84 12.82
N ALA A 47 2.76 10.14 11.88
CA ALA A 47 2.56 8.71 11.73
C ALA A 47 3.86 7.92 11.54
N ALA A 48 3.77 6.62 11.79
CA ALA A 48 4.78 5.64 11.42
C ALA A 48 4.15 4.33 10.93
N ALA A 49 4.88 3.59 10.09
CA ALA A 49 4.51 2.24 9.66
C ALA A 49 5.53 1.22 10.15
N LEU A 50 5.03 0.08 10.62
CA LEU A 50 5.79 -1.11 10.97
C LEU A 50 5.35 -2.27 10.07
N ILE A 51 6.14 -2.56 9.05
CA ILE A 51 5.91 -3.66 8.12
C ILE A 51 6.61 -4.90 8.67
N ILE A 52 5.86 -5.99 8.83
CA ILE A 52 6.33 -7.23 9.45
C ILE A 52 6.24 -8.31 8.39
N GLY A 53 7.38 -8.89 8.02
CA GLY A 53 7.44 -9.93 6.99
C GLY A 53 8.85 -10.20 6.49
N ASP A 54 9.36 -11.42 6.70
CA ASP A 54 10.65 -11.86 6.17
C ASP A 54 10.71 -11.80 4.64
N GLU A 55 9.59 -12.01 3.95
CA GLU A 55 9.48 -11.93 2.49
C GLU A 55 9.67 -10.51 1.94
N ILE A 56 9.46 -9.50 2.78
CA ILE A 56 9.77 -8.11 2.44
C ILE A 56 11.28 -7.88 2.58
N LEU A 57 11.87 -8.33 3.69
CA LEU A 57 13.30 -8.19 3.96
C LEU A 57 14.18 -8.95 2.95
N ASN A 58 13.77 -10.14 2.54
CA ASN A 58 14.48 -10.93 1.53
C ASN A 58 14.15 -10.54 0.08
N GLY A 59 13.29 -9.53 -0.12
CA GLY A 59 12.95 -8.98 -1.43
C GLY A 59 12.06 -9.87 -2.31
N LYS A 60 11.54 -10.99 -1.78
CA LYS A 60 10.58 -11.85 -2.50
C LYS A 60 9.29 -11.10 -2.82
N THR A 61 8.85 -10.23 -1.92
CA THR A 61 7.64 -9.43 -2.09
C THR A 61 7.99 -7.95 -2.05
N LEU A 62 7.56 -7.21 -3.08
CA LEU A 62 7.64 -5.75 -3.05
C LEU A 62 6.61 -5.19 -2.08
N ASP A 63 7.08 -4.46 -1.06
CA ASP A 63 6.22 -3.74 -0.12
C ASP A 63 5.45 -2.62 -0.83
N ARG A 64 4.15 -2.84 -1.01
CA ARG A 64 3.20 -1.85 -1.54
C ARG A 64 2.41 -1.17 -0.44
N ASN A 65 2.41 -1.71 0.78
CA ASN A 65 1.57 -1.25 1.87
C ASN A 65 2.16 0.01 2.48
N SER A 66 3.48 0.06 2.70
CA SER A 66 4.13 1.28 3.19
C SER A 66 4.03 2.42 2.17
N HIS A 67 4.16 2.12 0.87
CA HIS A 67 3.99 3.11 -0.18
C HIS A 67 2.57 3.69 -0.17
N HIS A 68 1.55 2.84 -0.13
CA HIS A 68 0.17 3.28 -0.06
C HIS A 68 -0.12 4.07 1.23
N PHE A 69 0.44 3.64 2.36
CA PHE A 69 0.31 4.37 3.61
C PHE A 69 0.99 5.75 3.57
N ALA A 70 2.12 5.88 2.87
CA ALA A 70 2.77 7.17 2.65
C ALA A 70 1.91 8.12 1.80
N GLN A 71 1.24 7.60 0.76
CA GLN A 71 0.28 8.37 -0.02
C GLN A 71 -0.91 8.80 0.84
N TYR A 72 -1.51 7.87 1.59
CA TYR A 72 -2.59 8.14 2.53
C TYR A 72 -2.22 9.24 3.53
N CYS A 73 -1.05 9.14 4.16
CA CYS A 73 -0.59 10.14 5.11
C CYS A 73 -0.47 11.52 4.47
N PHE A 74 0.14 11.59 3.28
CA PHE A 74 0.29 12.84 2.53
C PHE A 74 -1.07 13.46 2.21
N GLU A 75 -1.99 12.69 1.63
CA GLU A 75 -3.34 13.13 1.24
C GLU A 75 -4.18 13.61 2.42
N HIS A 76 -3.92 13.07 3.62
CA HIS A 76 -4.62 13.44 4.85
C HIS A 76 -3.89 14.45 5.73
N GLY A 77 -2.75 15.00 5.28
CA GLY A 77 -1.97 15.99 6.03
C GLY A 77 -1.27 15.45 7.27
N ILE A 78 -1.03 14.15 7.30
CA ILE A 78 -0.29 13.45 8.34
C ILE A 78 1.18 13.37 7.91
N ASN A 79 2.09 13.78 8.80
CA ASN A 79 3.51 13.68 8.55
C ASN A 79 3.99 12.26 8.84
N LEU A 80 4.17 11.44 7.80
CA LEU A 80 4.78 10.12 7.93
C LEU A 80 6.27 10.29 8.26
N LYS A 81 6.62 10.03 9.51
CA LYS A 81 7.97 10.23 10.05
C LYS A 81 8.88 9.03 9.85
N ARG A 82 8.30 7.83 9.74
CA ARG A 82 9.10 6.61 9.68
C ARG A 82 8.33 5.44 9.06
N ILE A 83 9.05 4.63 8.30
CA ILE A 83 8.65 3.28 7.91
C ILE A 83 9.78 2.36 8.39
N GLU A 84 9.44 1.31 9.13
CA GLU A 84 10.35 0.25 9.53
C GLU A 84 9.85 -1.06 8.92
N VAL A 85 10.76 -1.84 8.34
CA VAL A 85 10.49 -3.22 7.90
C VAL A 85 11.30 -4.12 8.81
N ILE A 86 10.64 -5.07 9.46
CA ILE A 86 11.25 -6.00 10.41
C ILE A 86 10.87 -7.45 10.09
N ALA A 87 11.64 -8.38 10.65
CA ALA A 87 11.40 -9.81 10.52
C ALA A 87 10.15 -10.23 11.31
N ASP A 88 9.65 -11.43 11.03
CA ASP A 88 8.64 -12.13 11.84
C ASP A 88 9.28 -12.64 13.15
N ASN A 89 9.77 -11.71 13.96
CA ASN A 89 10.48 -11.94 15.20
C ASN A 89 9.81 -11.19 16.36
N GLU A 90 9.53 -11.90 17.44
CA GLU A 90 8.82 -11.34 18.60
C GLU A 90 9.54 -10.15 19.25
N GLU A 91 10.86 -10.24 19.47
CA GLU A 91 11.63 -9.19 20.14
C GLU A 91 11.66 -7.91 19.30
N GLU A 92 11.84 -8.05 17.98
CA GLU A 92 11.80 -6.94 17.02
C GLU A 92 10.42 -6.27 17.00
N ILE A 93 9.32 -7.05 16.95
CA ILE A 93 7.96 -6.52 16.97
C ILE A 93 7.69 -5.78 18.28
N ILE A 94 8.11 -6.33 19.42
CA ILE A 94 7.93 -5.72 20.75
C ILE A 94 8.69 -4.40 20.85
N GLU A 95 9.97 -4.37 20.48
CA GLU A 95 10.80 -3.16 20.54
C GLU A 95 10.23 -2.06 19.66
N ALA A 96 10.02 -2.36 18.38
CA ALA A 96 9.64 -1.37 17.39
C ALA A 96 8.24 -0.82 17.69
N SER A 97 7.26 -1.69 17.98
CA SER A 97 5.89 -1.25 18.26
C SER A 97 5.81 -0.28 19.45
N ARG A 98 6.50 -0.58 20.56
CA ARG A 98 6.54 0.31 21.74
C ARG A 98 7.19 1.64 21.42
N ARG A 99 8.35 1.62 20.77
CA ARG A 99 9.10 2.82 20.41
C ARG A 99 8.33 3.72 19.43
N LEU A 100 7.62 3.14 18.48
CA LEU A 100 6.82 3.91 17.51
C LEU A 100 5.57 4.52 18.17
N VAL A 101 4.86 3.76 19.02
CA VAL A 101 3.64 4.24 19.71
C VAL A 101 3.94 5.37 20.70
N ASP A 102 5.10 5.31 21.36
CA ASP A 102 5.57 6.38 22.25
C ASP A 102 5.80 7.69 21.49
N LYS A 103 6.36 7.62 20.27
CA LYS A 103 6.83 8.79 19.52
C LYS A 103 5.81 9.43 18.59
N TYR A 104 4.80 8.69 18.13
CA TYR A 104 3.91 9.16 17.06
C TYR A 104 2.43 9.08 17.46
N ASP A 105 1.58 9.81 16.73
CA ASP A 105 0.14 9.89 17.02
C ASP A 105 -0.64 8.71 16.42
N PHE A 106 -0.16 8.19 15.29
CA PHE A 106 -0.79 7.11 14.55
C PHE A 106 0.25 6.13 14.02
N VAL A 107 0.17 4.87 14.45
CA VAL A 107 1.09 3.83 14.00
C VAL A 107 0.28 2.75 13.32
N VAL A 108 0.72 2.29 12.15
CA VAL A 108 0.12 1.12 11.50
C VAL A 108 1.09 -0.04 11.50
N THR A 109 0.58 -1.26 11.69
CA THR A 109 1.31 -2.47 11.32
C THR A 109 0.70 -3.11 10.09
N SER A 110 1.50 -3.87 9.35
CA SER A 110 1.03 -4.68 8.23
C SER A 110 1.80 -5.99 8.19
N GLY A 111 1.09 -7.12 8.29
CA GLY A 111 1.68 -8.46 8.21
C GLY A 111 1.61 -9.25 9.52
N GLY A 112 1.87 -10.57 9.44
CA GLY A 112 1.95 -11.47 10.58
C GLY A 112 0.63 -11.71 11.35
N ILE A 113 -0.54 -11.61 10.70
CA ILE A 113 -1.86 -11.82 11.33
C ILE A 113 -2.71 -12.95 10.74
N GLY A 114 -2.13 -13.74 9.84
CA GLY A 114 -2.77 -14.90 9.25
C GLY A 114 -2.78 -16.13 10.18
N PRO A 115 -3.10 -17.31 9.63
CA PRO A 115 -3.26 -18.54 10.40
C PRO A 115 -1.98 -19.37 10.51
N THR A 116 -0.82 -18.93 9.99
CA THR A 116 0.42 -19.74 9.99
C THR A 116 1.24 -19.53 11.27
N HIS A 117 2.39 -20.18 11.39
CA HIS A 117 3.17 -20.22 12.64
C HIS A 117 4.07 -19.00 12.80
N ASP A 118 4.46 -18.40 11.68
CA ASP A 118 5.15 -17.12 11.51
C ASP A 118 4.23 -15.90 11.72
N ASP A 119 2.91 -16.08 11.66
CA ASP A 119 1.94 -15.02 11.98
C ASP A 119 1.84 -14.74 13.50
N ILE A 120 2.84 -14.02 14.04
CA ILE A 120 3.01 -13.77 15.48
C ILE A 120 2.72 -12.32 15.90
N THR A 121 2.17 -11.47 15.02
CA THR A 121 1.98 -10.04 15.30
C THR A 121 1.06 -9.81 16.49
N TYR A 122 -0.11 -10.45 16.57
CA TYR A 122 -1.01 -10.25 17.72
C TYR A 122 -0.40 -10.74 19.04
N GLU A 123 0.28 -11.89 19.02
CA GLU A 123 0.93 -12.45 20.21
C GLU A 123 2.03 -11.51 20.74
N SER A 124 2.91 -11.08 19.84
CA SER A 124 4.02 -10.18 20.15
C SER A 124 3.51 -8.84 20.68
N LEU A 125 2.46 -8.27 20.07
CA LEU A 125 1.85 -7.03 20.53
C LEU A 125 1.12 -7.21 21.88
N GLY A 126 0.50 -8.37 22.12
CA GLY A 126 -0.03 -8.72 23.44
C GLY A 126 1.05 -8.62 24.52
N LYS A 127 2.22 -9.23 24.28
CA LYS A 127 3.39 -9.14 25.18
C LYS A 127 3.92 -7.71 25.31
N ALA A 128 4.04 -6.99 24.20
CA ALA A 128 4.54 -5.61 24.15
C ALA A 128 3.76 -4.66 25.07
N PHE A 129 2.44 -4.82 25.13
CA PHE A 129 1.52 -3.98 25.90
C PHE A 129 1.00 -4.66 27.18
N GLY A 130 1.59 -5.79 27.59
CA GLY A 130 1.27 -6.47 28.85
C GLY A 130 -0.17 -7.01 28.92
N GLN A 131 -0.67 -7.55 27.81
CA GLN A 131 -2.03 -8.07 27.67
C GLN A 131 -2.02 -9.55 27.30
N LYS A 132 -2.85 -10.33 27.97
CA LYS A 132 -3.18 -11.69 27.49
C LYS A 132 -4.03 -11.58 26.22
N LEU A 133 -4.02 -12.64 25.42
CA LEU A 133 -4.93 -12.73 24.28
C LEU A 133 -6.23 -13.46 24.62
N VAL A 134 -7.31 -13.03 24.00
CA VAL A 134 -8.66 -13.60 24.13
C VAL A 134 -9.32 -13.69 22.76
N HIS A 135 -10.16 -14.69 22.56
CA HIS A 135 -10.94 -14.79 21.33
C HIS A 135 -11.99 -13.67 21.27
N HIS A 136 -12.12 -13.05 20.10
CA HIS A 136 -13.15 -12.07 19.83
C HIS A 136 -14.34 -12.72 19.12
N ASP A 137 -15.41 -12.96 19.86
CA ASP A 137 -16.58 -13.73 19.43
C ASP A 137 -17.21 -13.19 18.14
N GLU A 138 -17.34 -11.87 18.00
CA GLU A 138 -17.92 -11.27 16.79
C GLU A 138 -17.03 -11.48 15.55
N THR A 139 -15.71 -11.46 15.70
CA THR A 139 -14.80 -11.74 14.58
C THR A 139 -14.91 -13.19 14.13
N ILE A 140 -15.00 -14.12 15.08
CA ILE A 140 -15.22 -15.55 14.79
C ILE A 140 -16.56 -15.75 14.07
N LEU A 141 -17.62 -15.11 14.56
CA LEU A 141 -18.94 -15.16 13.93
C LEU A 141 -18.89 -14.68 12.47
N ARG A 142 -18.31 -13.49 12.22
CA ARG A 142 -18.18 -12.93 10.88
C ARG A 142 -17.32 -13.79 9.98
N LEU A 143 -16.20 -14.32 10.49
CA LEU A 143 -15.30 -15.23 9.78
C LEU A 143 -16.05 -16.47 9.30
N ASN A 144 -16.81 -17.11 10.19
CA ASN A 144 -17.57 -18.32 9.89
C ASN A 144 -18.67 -18.05 8.85
N GLU A 145 -19.45 -16.98 9.04
CA GLU A 145 -20.55 -16.62 8.14
C GLU A 145 -20.07 -16.18 6.74
N MET A 146 -18.98 -15.43 6.65
CA MET A 146 -18.43 -14.99 5.36
C MET A 146 -17.63 -16.06 4.64
N SER A 147 -17.11 -17.04 5.39
CA SER A 147 -16.36 -18.16 4.81
C SER A 147 -17.24 -19.37 4.51
N LYS A 148 -18.51 -19.42 4.95
CA LYS A 148 -19.37 -20.62 4.88
C LYS A 148 -19.56 -21.23 3.48
N HIS A 149 -19.47 -20.40 2.43
CA HIS A 149 -19.61 -20.85 1.04
C HIS A 149 -18.27 -21.20 0.38
N ARG A 150 -17.16 -21.08 1.11
CA ARG A 150 -15.84 -21.46 0.62
C ARG A 150 -15.72 -22.98 0.65
N SER A 151 -15.18 -23.54 -0.43
CA SER A 151 -15.06 -24.99 -0.63
C SER A 151 -14.27 -25.72 0.46
N TRP A 152 -13.40 -25.01 1.18
CA TRP A 152 -12.54 -25.61 2.21
C TRP A 152 -13.13 -25.61 3.63
N VAL A 153 -14.17 -24.83 3.94
CA VAL A 153 -14.66 -24.69 5.33
C VAL A 153 -15.26 -25.99 5.87
N GLY A 154 -15.82 -26.83 5.00
CA GLY A 154 -16.31 -28.17 5.37
C GLY A 154 -15.23 -29.27 5.40
N THR A 155 -13.98 -28.96 5.04
CA THR A 155 -12.88 -29.95 4.94
C THR A 155 -11.81 -29.77 5.99
N GLN A 156 -11.94 -28.78 6.89
CA GLN A 156 -10.94 -28.51 7.92
C GLN A 156 -11.02 -29.55 9.05
N ASN A 157 -9.86 -30.05 9.47
CA ASN A 157 -9.73 -30.79 10.73
C ASN A 157 -9.70 -29.82 11.93
N ALA A 158 -9.70 -30.37 13.15
CA ALA A 158 -9.72 -29.58 14.37
C ALA A 158 -8.52 -28.61 14.50
N GLU A 159 -7.32 -29.03 14.09
CA GLU A 159 -6.10 -28.20 14.14
C GLU A 159 -6.16 -27.03 13.16
N GLN A 160 -6.65 -27.27 11.95
CA GLN A 160 -6.83 -26.24 10.91
C GLN A 160 -7.88 -25.21 11.29
N LEU A 161 -8.98 -25.65 11.93
CA LEU A 161 -10.00 -24.76 12.48
C LEU A 161 -9.44 -23.91 13.62
N ALA A 162 -8.69 -24.52 14.54
CA ALA A 162 -8.01 -23.80 15.61
C ALA A 162 -7.04 -22.75 15.06
N ALA A 163 -6.22 -23.09 14.05
CA ALA A 163 -5.33 -22.16 13.37
C ALA A 163 -6.10 -20.99 12.72
N THR A 164 -7.27 -21.27 12.14
CA THR A 164 -8.15 -20.25 11.56
C THR A 164 -8.70 -19.31 12.63
N HIS A 165 -9.13 -19.84 13.78
CA HIS A 165 -9.63 -19.05 14.90
C HIS A 165 -8.54 -18.22 15.61
N ARG A 166 -7.26 -18.57 15.49
CA ARG A 166 -6.15 -17.73 15.99
C ARG A 166 -6.12 -16.34 15.35
N MET A 167 -6.64 -16.17 14.14
CA MET A 167 -6.77 -14.84 13.50
C MET A 167 -7.79 -13.93 14.22
N ALA A 168 -8.58 -14.46 15.16
CA ALA A 168 -9.50 -13.72 16.01
C ALA A 168 -9.06 -13.70 17.48
N LEU A 169 -7.80 -14.06 17.76
CA LEU A 169 -7.20 -14.06 19.09
C LEU A 169 -6.46 -12.73 19.29
N PHE A 170 -7.06 -11.80 20.04
CA PHE A 170 -6.59 -10.42 20.16
C PHE A 170 -6.17 -10.07 21.60
N PRO A 171 -5.30 -9.07 21.81
CA PRO A 171 -5.05 -8.54 23.16
C PRO A 171 -6.36 -8.11 23.85
N GLU A 172 -6.56 -8.49 25.12
CA GLU A 172 -7.84 -8.38 25.84
C GLU A 172 -8.47 -6.98 25.83
N LYS A 173 -7.66 -5.92 25.85
CA LYS A 173 -8.13 -4.52 25.91
C LYS A 173 -8.03 -3.82 24.55
N ALA A 174 -7.84 -4.58 23.47
CA ALA A 174 -7.81 -4.01 22.14
C ALA A 174 -9.18 -3.46 21.74
N GLU A 175 -9.18 -2.34 21.03
CA GLU A 175 -10.38 -1.85 20.35
C GLU A 175 -10.49 -2.57 19.01
N VAL A 176 -11.60 -3.26 18.78
CA VAL A 176 -11.84 -4.02 17.54
C VAL A 176 -12.80 -3.23 16.66
N ILE A 177 -12.32 -2.76 15.51
CA ILE A 177 -13.05 -1.82 14.63
C ILE A 177 -13.34 -2.51 13.30
N PHE A 178 -14.60 -2.81 13.04
CA PHE A 178 -15.06 -3.25 11.73
C PHE A 178 -15.33 -2.05 10.83
N VAL A 179 -14.42 -1.84 9.88
CA VAL A 179 -14.44 -0.69 8.97
C VAL A 179 -15.27 -0.93 7.69
N ALA A 180 -15.78 -2.14 7.47
CA ALA A 180 -16.56 -2.48 6.29
C ALA A 180 -17.60 -3.55 6.59
N GLU A 181 -18.72 -3.52 5.86
CA GLU A 181 -19.79 -4.50 6.03
C GLU A 181 -19.49 -5.86 5.37
N ASP A 182 -18.63 -5.86 4.36
CA ASP A 182 -18.32 -6.99 3.48
C ASP A 182 -16.93 -7.60 3.76
N ILE A 183 -16.34 -7.29 4.91
CA ILE A 183 -15.05 -7.82 5.37
C ILE A 183 -15.19 -8.30 6.81
N TRP A 184 -14.74 -9.54 7.09
CA TRP A 184 -14.76 -10.09 8.45
C TRP A 184 -13.55 -9.65 9.30
N VAL A 185 -12.43 -9.28 8.65
CA VAL A 185 -11.20 -8.84 9.31
C VAL A 185 -11.38 -7.42 9.86
N PRO A 186 -11.26 -7.20 11.18
CA PRO A 186 -11.30 -5.87 11.76
C PRO A 186 -9.93 -5.18 11.71
N VAL A 187 -9.93 -3.86 11.89
CA VAL A 187 -8.72 -3.15 12.37
C VAL A 187 -8.69 -3.31 13.89
N VAL A 188 -7.62 -3.91 14.41
CA VAL A 188 -7.41 -4.03 15.86
C VAL A 188 -6.50 -2.89 16.31
N ARG A 189 -6.97 -2.11 17.29
CA ARG A 189 -6.26 -0.93 17.79
C ARG A 189 -5.79 -1.10 19.23
N LEU A 190 -4.52 -0.82 19.48
CA LEU A 190 -3.87 -0.84 20.79
C LEU A 190 -3.38 0.54 21.19
N ALA A 191 -3.41 0.80 22.51
CA ALA A 191 -2.92 2.06 23.11
C ALA A 191 -3.51 3.33 22.46
N GLY A 192 -4.70 3.25 21.86
CA GLY A 192 -5.36 4.33 21.12
C GLY A 192 -4.68 4.76 19.81
N LYS A 193 -3.47 4.27 19.51
CA LYS A 193 -2.62 4.80 18.42
C LYS A 193 -2.17 3.75 17.40
N LEU A 194 -1.95 2.50 17.83
CA LEU A 194 -1.43 1.42 17.00
C LEU A 194 -2.57 0.66 16.34
N CYS A 195 -2.72 0.76 15.02
CA CYS A 195 -3.72 0.03 14.24
C CYS A 195 -3.07 -1.11 13.46
N ILE A 196 -3.58 -2.32 13.66
CA ILE A 196 -3.02 -3.56 13.10
C ILE A 196 -3.78 -3.92 11.82
N PHE A 197 -3.05 -4.16 10.73
CA PHE A 197 -3.63 -4.50 9.42
C PHE A 197 -3.06 -5.81 8.85
N PRO A 198 -3.81 -6.47 7.95
CA PRO A 198 -3.31 -7.60 7.16
C PRO A 198 -2.22 -7.18 6.18
N GLY A 199 -1.32 -8.12 5.85
CA GLY A 199 -0.28 -7.93 4.84
C GLY A 199 -0.79 -7.90 3.39
N ILE A 200 -2.00 -8.41 3.12
CA ILE A 200 -2.57 -8.50 1.77
C ILE A 200 -2.87 -7.08 1.24
N PRO A 201 -2.22 -6.61 0.15
CA PRO A 201 -2.30 -5.19 -0.24
C PRO A 201 -3.71 -4.68 -0.54
N ALA A 202 -4.51 -5.42 -1.30
CA ALA A 202 -5.88 -5.01 -1.62
C ALA A 202 -6.76 -4.88 -0.36
N LEU A 203 -6.53 -5.74 0.64
CA LEU A 203 -7.25 -5.71 1.89
C LEU A 203 -6.78 -4.56 2.79
N PHE A 204 -5.46 -4.37 2.91
CA PHE A 204 -4.84 -3.25 3.61
C PHE A 204 -5.39 -1.91 3.10
N GLN A 205 -5.36 -1.69 1.78
CA GLN A 205 -5.82 -0.45 1.13
C GLN A 205 -7.29 -0.18 1.42
N LYS A 206 -8.15 -1.20 1.24
CA LYS A 206 -9.60 -1.08 1.50
C LYS A 206 -9.88 -0.76 2.96
N MET A 207 -9.20 -1.44 3.89
CA MET A 207 -9.38 -1.22 5.32
C MET A 207 -8.88 0.16 5.75
N LEU A 208 -7.71 0.60 5.26
CA LEU A 208 -7.15 1.91 5.59
C LEU A 208 -8.04 3.04 5.07
N HIS A 209 -8.52 2.93 3.82
CA HIS A 209 -9.45 3.90 3.25
C HIS A 209 -10.70 4.05 4.13
N ASN A 210 -11.32 2.94 4.53
CA ASN A 210 -12.51 2.99 5.37
C ASN A 210 -12.22 3.41 6.82
N LEU A 211 -11.01 3.14 7.34
CA LEU A 211 -10.61 3.58 8.68
C LEU A 211 -10.61 5.12 8.80
N THR A 212 -10.48 5.86 7.69
CA THR A 212 -10.56 7.33 7.63
C THR A 212 -11.75 7.91 8.42
N PHE A 213 -12.91 7.26 8.41
CA PHE A 213 -14.10 7.71 9.12
C PHE A 213 -14.02 7.56 10.65
N PHE A 214 -13.04 6.78 11.12
CA PHE A 214 -12.81 6.48 12.54
C PHE A 214 -11.62 7.26 13.11
N LEU A 215 -10.93 8.06 12.29
CA LEU A 215 -9.71 8.75 12.66
C LEU A 215 -9.93 10.27 12.82
N PRO A 216 -9.33 10.89 13.84
CA PRO A 216 -9.32 12.35 14.00
C PRO A 216 -8.28 12.96 13.05
N LEU A 217 -8.63 13.05 11.77
CA LEU A 217 -7.73 13.54 10.72
C LEU A 217 -7.69 15.06 10.65
N PRO A 218 -6.54 15.65 10.26
CA PRO A 218 -6.44 17.08 10.00
C PRO A 218 -7.54 17.59 9.05
N PRO A 219 -8.04 18.81 9.29
CA PRO A 219 -9.08 19.42 8.45
C PRO A 219 -8.53 19.66 7.04
N LYS A 220 -9.42 19.67 6.04
CA LYS A 220 -9.02 19.68 4.61
C LYS A 220 -8.12 20.87 4.23
N ASN A 221 -8.36 22.03 4.82
CA ASN A 221 -7.58 23.26 4.59
C ASN A 221 -6.13 23.19 5.14
N GLU A 222 -5.82 22.25 6.03
CA GLU A 222 -4.46 22.06 6.56
C GLU A 222 -3.64 21.03 5.77
N ARG A 223 -4.28 20.30 4.85
CA ARG A 223 -3.66 19.21 4.09
C ARG A 223 -2.77 19.77 2.98
N PRO A 224 -1.63 19.14 2.70
CA PRO A 224 -0.74 19.59 1.64
C PRO A 224 -1.34 19.29 0.27
N LEU A 225 -1.06 20.17 -0.66
CA LEU A 225 -1.23 19.98 -2.10
C LEU A 225 0.14 19.67 -2.71
N ARG A 226 0.14 18.78 -3.71
CA ARG A 226 1.30 18.55 -4.58
C ARG A 226 0.93 18.95 -5.99
N ILE A 227 1.72 19.84 -6.59
CA ILE A 227 1.62 20.17 -8.01
C ILE A 227 2.91 19.73 -8.68
N GLN A 228 2.78 19.04 -9.82
CA GLN A 228 3.92 18.58 -10.59
C GLN A 228 3.96 19.28 -11.94
N ILE A 229 5.12 19.80 -12.32
CA ILE A 229 5.37 20.42 -13.61
C ILE A 229 6.42 19.59 -14.34
N PHE A 230 6.10 19.14 -15.55
CA PHE A 230 7.05 18.41 -16.40
C PHE A 230 7.75 19.37 -17.36
N THR A 231 9.06 19.21 -17.54
CA THR A 231 9.84 19.90 -18.57
C THR A 231 10.80 18.93 -19.24
N GLU A 232 11.04 19.15 -20.55
CA GLU A 232 12.06 18.43 -21.32
C GLU A 232 13.46 19.02 -21.10
N ARG A 233 13.56 20.17 -20.42
CA ARG A 233 14.86 20.79 -20.12
C ARG A 233 15.68 19.89 -19.18
N PRO A 234 17.01 19.78 -19.39
CA PRO A 234 17.88 19.05 -18.48
C PRO A 234 17.85 19.64 -17.06
N GLU A 235 17.93 18.78 -16.05
CA GLU A 235 17.92 19.20 -14.64
C GLU A 235 18.99 20.23 -14.32
N SER A 236 20.19 20.06 -14.88
CA SER A 236 21.32 20.97 -14.67
C SER A 236 21.04 22.41 -15.13
N ILE A 237 20.17 22.61 -16.12
CA ILE A 237 19.80 23.93 -16.62
C ILE A 237 18.82 24.63 -15.67
N ILE A 238 17.89 23.88 -15.07
CA ILE A 238 16.85 24.45 -14.20
C ILE A 238 17.28 24.50 -12.72
N ALA A 239 18.29 23.73 -12.32
CA ALA A 239 18.72 23.62 -10.92
C ALA A 239 19.05 24.97 -10.23
N PRO A 240 19.73 25.95 -10.86
CA PRO A 240 19.97 27.25 -10.24
C PRO A 240 18.66 28.01 -9.94
N TYR A 241 17.70 27.96 -10.87
CA TYR A 241 16.39 28.56 -10.67
C TYR A 241 15.63 27.88 -9.52
N LEU A 242 15.61 26.55 -9.48
CA LEU A 242 14.94 25.79 -8.42
C LEU A 242 15.55 26.07 -7.02
N THR A 243 16.86 26.32 -6.96
CA THR A 243 17.54 26.69 -5.71
C THR A 243 17.05 28.05 -5.20
N SER A 244 17.07 29.07 -6.05
CA SER A 244 16.54 30.40 -5.71
C SER A 244 15.05 30.36 -5.34
N LEU A 245 14.27 29.58 -6.09
CA LEU A 245 12.85 29.39 -5.83
C LEU A 245 12.61 28.74 -4.45
N GLN A 246 13.38 27.72 -4.09
CA GLN A 246 13.26 27.09 -2.76
C GLN A 246 13.60 28.08 -1.64
N GLU A 247 14.61 28.94 -1.79
CA GLU A 247 14.94 29.96 -0.80
C GLU A 247 13.80 30.96 -0.60
N GLN A 248 13.17 31.39 -1.69
CA GLN A 248 12.02 32.29 -1.67
C GLN A 248 10.76 31.65 -1.06
N LEU A 249 10.53 30.37 -1.32
CA LEU A 249 9.31 29.66 -0.93
C LEU A 249 9.38 29.01 0.46
N LYS A 250 10.59 28.83 1.02
CA LYS A 250 10.79 28.24 2.35
C LYS A 250 10.05 28.97 3.48
N PRO A 251 10.03 30.33 3.57
CA PRO A 251 9.25 31.05 4.58
C PRO A 251 7.74 30.79 4.50
N HIS A 252 7.24 30.40 3.32
CA HIS A 252 5.83 30.09 3.07
C HIS A 252 5.50 28.60 3.32
N GLY A 253 6.49 27.80 3.73
CA GLY A 253 6.31 26.37 3.96
C GLY A 253 6.09 25.56 2.68
N ILE A 254 6.53 26.09 1.53
CA ILE A 254 6.45 25.41 0.24
C ILE A 254 7.81 24.77 -0.07
N GLN A 255 7.80 23.49 -0.36
CA GLN A 255 8.95 22.70 -0.76
C GLN A 255 8.99 22.52 -2.28
N VAL A 256 10.18 22.69 -2.85
CA VAL A 256 10.49 22.48 -4.25
C VAL A 256 11.39 21.25 -4.36
N GLY A 257 11.06 20.35 -5.27
CA GLY A 257 11.90 19.19 -5.61
C GLY A 257 11.97 18.96 -7.11
N SER A 258 13.04 18.33 -7.58
CA SER A 258 13.20 17.88 -8.96
C SER A 258 13.38 16.36 -9.00
N TYR A 259 12.75 15.71 -9.99
CA TYR A 259 12.76 14.27 -10.17
C TYR A 259 12.99 13.95 -11.65
N PRO A 260 14.23 13.66 -12.06
CA PRO A 260 14.53 13.33 -13.44
C PRO A 260 13.86 12.02 -13.86
N VAL A 261 13.41 11.97 -15.11
CA VAL A 261 12.94 10.77 -15.79
C VAL A 261 13.91 10.50 -16.93
N LEU A 262 14.58 9.35 -16.84
CA LEU A 262 15.65 8.96 -17.74
C LEU A 262 15.23 9.15 -19.21
N TYR A 263 16.05 9.89 -19.96
CA TYR A 263 15.87 10.22 -21.39
C TYR A 263 14.58 10.99 -21.77
N LYS A 264 13.79 11.47 -20.81
CA LYS A 264 12.53 12.17 -21.09
C LYS A 264 12.52 13.62 -20.62
N GLY A 265 13.07 13.90 -19.45
CA GLY A 265 13.00 15.23 -18.85
C GLY A 265 12.97 15.18 -17.33
N VAL A 266 12.36 16.18 -16.71
CA VAL A 266 12.34 16.35 -15.25
C VAL A 266 10.94 16.73 -14.79
N TYR A 267 10.48 16.11 -13.71
CA TYR A 267 9.34 16.59 -12.94
C TYR A 267 9.81 17.51 -11.83
N VAL A 268 9.37 18.76 -11.85
CA VAL A 268 9.46 19.68 -10.71
C VAL A 268 8.22 19.47 -9.85
N SER A 269 8.38 19.26 -8.55
CA SER A 269 7.30 19.07 -7.59
C SER A 269 7.27 20.24 -6.63
N LEU A 270 6.11 20.87 -6.51
CA LEU A 270 5.82 21.87 -5.49
C LEU A 270 4.89 21.24 -4.44
N ILE A 271 5.27 21.31 -3.18
CA ILE A 271 4.51 20.74 -2.06
C ILE A 271 4.28 21.83 -1.02
N GLY A 272 3.03 22.12 -0.69
CA GLY A 272 2.69 23.12 0.32
C GLY A 272 1.19 23.16 0.57
N ARG A 273 0.72 24.02 1.47
CA ARG A 273 -0.72 24.26 1.61
C ARG A 273 -1.17 25.20 0.49
N ASP A 274 -2.32 24.93 -0.12
CA ASP A 274 -2.93 25.90 -1.03
C ASP A 274 -3.75 26.89 -0.22
N PHE A 275 -3.29 28.14 -0.19
CA PHE A 275 -4.05 29.23 0.43
C PHE A 275 -4.88 29.91 -0.65
N GLN A 276 -6.20 29.74 -0.60
CA GLN A 276 -7.11 30.47 -1.49
C GLN A 276 -7.49 31.80 -0.84
N PRO A 277 -7.64 32.89 -1.63
CA PRO A 277 -8.14 34.18 -1.11
C PRO A 277 -9.53 34.09 -0.45
N LYS A 278 -10.32 33.05 -0.75
CA LYS A 278 -11.63 32.79 -0.13
C LYS A 278 -11.53 32.18 1.27
N ASP A 279 -10.37 31.63 1.64
CA ASP A 279 -10.10 31.11 2.99
C ASP A 279 -9.73 32.24 3.98
N ALA A 280 -9.70 33.49 3.50
CA ALA A 280 -9.39 34.69 4.27
C ALA A 280 -10.59 35.19 5.09
N GLY A 281 -11.03 34.40 6.08
CA GLY A 281 -11.70 34.97 7.26
C GLY A 281 -10.76 35.94 8.02
N ASN A 282 -11.01 36.17 9.31
CA ASN A 282 -10.20 37.04 10.21
C ASN A 282 -8.68 36.71 10.31
N ASP A 283 -8.14 35.83 9.48
CA ASP A 283 -6.72 35.50 9.39
C ASP A 283 -5.97 36.51 8.51
N ASN A 284 -4.85 37.03 9.01
CA ASN A 284 -3.93 37.86 8.24
C ASN A 284 -3.51 37.16 6.93
N ILE A 285 -3.77 37.81 5.80
CA ILE A 285 -3.43 37.37 4.44
C ILE A 285 -1.98 37.73 4.08
N GLU A 286 -1.37 38.66 4.84
CA GLU A 286 0.01 39.10 4.62
C GLU A 286 0.99 37.91 4.68
N GLY A 287 1.60 37.61 3.53
CA GLY A 287 2.63 36.57 3.39
C GLY A 287 2.12 35.17 3.04
N LYS A 288 0.84 34.97 2.67
CA LYS A 288 0.34 33.69 2.14
C LYS A 288 0.47 33.65 0.61
N VAL A 289 1.00 32.56 0.08
CA VAL A 289 1.26 32.36 -1.35
C VAL A 289 0.31 31.30 -1.91
N CYS A 290 -0.31 31.57 -3.05
CA CYS A 290 -1.15 30.60 -3.75
C CYS A 290 -0.25 29.61 -4.51
N LEU A 291 -0.33 28.31 -4.17
CA LEU A 291 0.55 27.29 -4.74
C LEU A 291 0.32 27.13 -6.25
N ILE A 292 -0.91 27.32 -6.70
CA ILE A 292 -1.29 27.24 -8.12
C ILE A 292 -0.67 28.39 -8.94
N GLU A 293 -0.60 29.59 -8.37
CA GLU A 293 0.03 30.74 -9.04
C GLU A 293 1.54 30.53 -9.20
N VAL A 294 2.21 30.07 -8.13
CA VAL A 294 3.63 29.68 -8.19
C VAL A 294 3.86 28.59 -9.22
N ALA A 295 2.98 27.58 -9.30
CA ALA A 295 3.12 26.53 -10.29
C ALA A 295 3.06 27.04 -11.74
N ARG A 296 2.23 28.05 -12.02
CA ARG A 296 2.14 28.70 -13.35
C ARG A 296 3.39 29.51 -13.67
N GLU A 297 3.95 30.21 -12.69
CA GLU A 297 5.22 30.92 -12.87
C GLU A 297 6.36 29.94 -13.18
N VAL A 298 6.44 28.85 -12.42
CA VAL A 298 7.42 27.79 -12.65
C VAL A 298 7.24 27.17 -14.04
N GLU A 299 6.01 26.87 -14.44
CA GLU A 299 5.67 26.34 -15.77
C GLU A 299 6.23 27.23 -16.90
N LEU A 300 6.05 28.56 -16.80
CA LEU A 300 6.57 29.51 -17.78
C LEU A 300 8.11 29.54 -17.78
N GLU A 301 8.73 29.63 -16.60
CA GLU A 301 10.18 29.79 -16.46
C GLU A 301 10.95 28.57 -17.00
N ILE A 302 10.48 27.37 -16.66
CA ILE A 302 11.13 26.13 -17.08
C ILE A 302 10.64 25.64 -18.45
N GLY A 303 9.73 26.37 -19.11
CA GLY A 303 9.09 25.97 -20.35
C GLY A 303 8.41 24.60 -20.25
N GLY A 304 7.74 24.35 -19.12
CA GLY A 304 7.13 23.08 -18.79
C GLY A 304 5.62 23.03 -19.04
N LYS A 305 4.99 21.99 -18.50
CA LYS A 305 3.54 21.82 -18.44
C LYS A 305 3.14 21.25 -17.08
N ILE A 306 2.12 21.83 -16.45
CA ILE A 306 1.53 21.23 -15.25
C ILE A 306 0.96 19.85 -15.63
N ALA A 307 1.46 18.81 -14.96
CA ALA A 307 1.08 17.43 -15.21
C ALA A 307 -0.08 17.01 -14.31
N SER A 308 -1.03 16.30 -14.87
CA SER A 308 -2.05 15.58 -14.10
C SER A 308 -1.43 14.39 -13.36
N GLU A 309 -2.06 13.95 -12.26
CA GLU A 309 -1.59 12.78 -11.52
C GLU A 309 -1.54 11.50 -12.38
N GLU A 310 -2.50 11.35 -13.31
CA GLU A 310 -2.57 10.24 -14.25
C GLU A 310 -1.39 10.23 -15.24
N GLU A 311 -1.02 11.40 -15.77
CA GLU A 311 0.13 11.54 -16.67
C GLU A 311 1.43 11.21 -15.94
N VAL A 312 1.61 11.68 -14.70
CA VAL A 312 2.78 11.36 -13.89
C VAL A 312 2.89 9.85 -13.64
N ALA A 313 1.78 9.21 -13.27
CA ALA A 313 1.75 7.78 -12.99
C ALA A 313 2.02 6.93 -14.24
N ALA A 314 1.44 7.30 -15.39
CA ALA A 314 1.67 6.62 -16.66
C ALA A 314 3.13 6.78 -17.16
N GLN A 315 3.75 7.93 -16.93
CA GLN A 315 5.13 8.19 -17.33
C GLN A 315 6.13 7.39 -16.48
N LYS A 316 5.90 7.32 -15.16
CA LYS A 316 6.74 6.59 -14.20
C LYS A 316 6.67 5.08 -14.37
N SER A 317 5.48 4.53 -14.64
CA SER A 317 5.32 3.09 -14.90
C SER A 317 6.03 2.65 -16.18
N ARG A 318 6.04 3.51 -17.22
CA ARG A 318 6.79 3.27 -18.47
C ARG A 318 8.30 3.39 -18.33
N SER A 319 8.82 4.12 -17.33
CA SER A 319 10.28 4.23 -17.07
C SER A 319 10.83 3.18 -16.13
N ALA A 320 9.97 2.44 -15.41
CA ALA A 320 10.37 1.40 -14.47
C ALA A 320 10.82 0.09 -15.14
N THR A 321 10.66 -0.01 -16.46
CA THR A 321 11.24 -1.09 -17.28
C THR A 321 12.47 -0.53 -18.00
N PRO A 322 13.68 -0.62 -17.43
CA PRO A 322 14.85 -0.62 -18.27
C PRO A 322 14.83 -1.93 -19.04
N GLU A 323 14.60 -1.87 -20.36
CA GLU A 323 15.21 -2.86 -21.24
C GLU A 323 16.71 -2.72 -21.00
N ILE A 324 17.27 -3.58 -20.13
CA ILE A 324 18.71 -3.77 -20.08
C ILE A 324 19.06 -4.23 -21.49
N PRO A 325 19.80 -3.44 -22.29
CA PRO A 325 20.24 -3.90 -23.59
C PRO A 325 21.07 -5.14 -23.31
N GLU A 326 20.64 -6.27 -23.85
CA GLU A 326 21.29 -7.55 -23.67
C GLU A 326 22.78 -7.37 -23.99
N MET A 327 23.64 -7.40 -22.96
CA MET A 327 25.11 -7.33 -23.09
C MET A 327 25.70 -8.53 -23.85
N ALA A 328 24.87 -9.38 -24.46
CA ALA A 328 25.27 -10.51 -25.28
C ALA A 328 25.56 -10.13 -26.75
N ALA A 329 25.33 -8.88 -27.18
CA ALA A 329 25.51 -8.47 -28.58
C ALA A 329 26.90 -7.87 -28.92
N VAL A 330 27.77 -7.66 -27.93
CA VAL A 330 29.11 -7.08 -28.16
C VAL A 330 30.21 -8.16 -28.28
N GLU A 331 30.07 -9.33 -27.66
CA GLU A 331 31.08 -10.39 -27.75
C GLU A 331 31.03 -11.23 -29.05
N LYS A 332 29.99 -11.09 -29.88
CA LYS A 332 29.91 -11.79 -31.18
C LYS A 332 30.47 -11.03 -32.37
N LYS A 333 30.94 -9.78 -32.19
CA LYS A 333 31.59 -9.00 -33.25
C LYS A 333 33.12 -8.96 -33.17
N GLU A 334 33.72 -9.37 -32.06
CA GLU A 334 35.19 -9.48 -31.95
C GLU A 334 35.73 -10.88 -32.28
N ALA A 335 34.91 -11.93 -32.19
CA ALA A 335 35.30 -13.30 -32.55
C ALA A 335 35.33 -13.60 -34.08
N VAL A 336 34.93 -12.65 -34.93
CA VAL A 336 34.98 -12.80 -36.40
C VAL A 336 36.21 -12.13 -37.01
N ILE A 337 37.00 -11.39 -36.22
CA ILE A 337 38.22 -10.68 -36.68
C ILE A 337 39.51 -11.44 -36.33
N ALA A 338 39.47 -12.42 -35.43
CA ALA A 338 40.59 -13.30 -35.12
C ALA A 338 40.26 -14.73 -35.56
N GLY A 339 40.71 -15.12 -36.75
CA GLY A 339 40.49 -16.45 -37.34
C GLY A 339 41.12 -17.59 -36.53
N VAL A 340 40.45 -17.98 -35.44
CA VAL A 340 40.79 -19.13 -34.61
C VAL A 340 39.54 -19.99 -34.50
N GLU A 341 39.60 -21.20 -35.06
CA GLU A 341 38.54 -22.20 -34.94
C GLU A 341 38.35 -22.61 -33.47
N PRO A 342 37.10 -22.82 -33.01
CA PRO A 342 36.85 -23.34 -31.66
C PRO A 342 37.25 -24.83 -31.57
N PRO A 343 37.90 -25.28 -30.48
CA PRO A 343 38.26 -26.69 -30.35
C PRO A 343 37.02 -27.56 -30.12
N GLU A 344 37.05 -28.73 -30.76
CA GLU A 344 36.01 -29.75 -30.77
C GLU A 344 35.64 -30.24 -29.36
N THR A 345 34.35 -30.38 -29.13
CA THR A 345 33.77 -31.01 -27.95
C THR A 345 34.18 -32.49 -27.89
N ASN A 346 34.94 -32.87 -26.87
CA ASN A 346 35.16 -34.28 -26.55
C ASN A 346 34.49 -34.65 -25.23
N THR A 347 33.45 -35.47 -25.33
CA THR A 347 32.85 -36.27 -24.27
C THR A 347 33.87 -37.22 -23.64
N ALA A 348 34.11 -37.11 -22.33
CA ALA A 348 34.58 -38.23 -21.53
C ALA A 348 34.17 -38.10 -20.05
N ILE A 349 33.63 -39.22 -19.57
CA ILE A 349 33.11 -39.53 -18.24
C ILE A 349 34.23 -39.53 -17.20
N GLY A 350 33.95 -39.03 -15.99
CA GLY A 350 34.85 -39.18 -14.83
C GLY A 350 34.16 -38.86 -13.49
N HIS A 351 33.74 -39.90 -12.77
CA HIS A 351 33.38 -39.85 -11.34
C HIS A 351 34.56 -39.36 -10.47
N TRP A 352 34.27 -38.60 -9.40
CA TRP A 352 34.61 -38.86 -7.98
C TRP A 352 34.62 -37.57 -7.14
N GLY A 353 34.06 -37.63 -5.92
CA GLY A 353 34.60 -36.93 -4.76
C GLY A 353 33.74 -35.86 -4.09
N LYS A 354 32.93 -36.29 -3.11
CA LYS A 354 32.51 -35.44 -1.96
C LYS A 354 33.74 -34.96 -1.20
N ALA A 355 33.76 -33.70 -0.78
CA ALA A 355 34.52 -33.25 0.38
C ALA A 355 33.70 -32.25 1.20
N LYS A 356 33.46 -32.64 2.46
CA LYS A 356 33.13 -31.74 3.58
C LYS A 356 34.40 -30.94 3.93
N TYR A 357 34.26 -29.66 4.27
CA TYR A 357 34.52 -29.11 5.59
C TYR A 357 33.70 -27.84 5.79
#